data_AF-A0A0B6D6Z1-F1
#
_entry.id   AF-A0A0B6D6Z1-F1
#
_cell.length_a   1.000
_cell.length_b   1.000
_cell.length_c   1.000
_cell.angle_alpha   90.00
_cell.angle_beta   90.00
_cell.angle_gamma   90.00
#
_symmetry.space_group_name_H-M   'P 1'
#
loop_
_entity.id
_entity.type
_entity.pdbx_description
1 polymer ?
#
loop_
_entity_poly.entity_id
_entity_poly.type
_entity_poly.pdbx_seq_one_letter_code
_entity_poly.pdbx_strand_id
1 'polypeptide(L)'
;MTQAEFWNLLMDWGYLAVILAVLIEGEIFLIMVGIATAAALFNYPLVILAATFGAILHDNTIFTISKLMGERILTKKASWHYKAQKSLAILDKHETLAILSIRFLYGLRTVTILIVGISKVKRAKFMTLDAISSFIWSTIYISLGYIFGNALLQLVNKANIKLWIYEHKFLSLFILIFISSITYYGYRKIRSKRAKRHTK
;
A
#
# COMPACT_ATOMS: atom_id res chain seq x y z
N MET A 1 22.46 22.96 3.29
CA MET A 1 22.47 21.53 2.93
C MET A 1 23.01 21.41 1.53
N THR A 2 24.19 20.82 1.39
CA THR A 2 24.80 20.57 0.07
C THR A 2 24.00 19.50 -0.68
N GLN A 3 24.11 19.47 -2.01
CA GLN A 3 23.41 18.45 -2.82
C GLN A 3 23.80 17.03 -2.36
N ALA A 4 25.07 16.82 -2.00
CA ALA A 4 25.58 15.56 -1.47
C ALA A 4 24.96 15.19 -0.10
N GLU A 5 24.84 16.15 0.83
CA GLU A 5 24.18 15.93 2.12
C GLU A 5 22.71 15.52 1.96
N PHE A 6 21.99 16.13 1.01
CA PHE A 6 20.60 15.76 0.71
C PHE A 6 20.49 14.32 0.19
N TRP A 7 21.36 13.93 -0.75
CA TRP A 7 21.38 12.57 -1.29
C TRP A 7 21.72 11.53 -0.23
N ASN A 8 22.69 11.81 0.64
CA ASN A 8 23.04 10.93 1.75
C ASN A 8 21.87 10.78 2.72
N LEU A 9 21.23 11.89 3.11
CA LEU A 9 20.06 11.85 4.00
C LEU A 9 18.89 11.06 3.38
N LEU A 10 18.70 11.19 2.07
CA LEU A 10 17.66 10.46 1.35
C LEU A 10 17.99 8.96 1.21
N MET A 11 19.27 8.58 1.07
CA MET A 11 19.67 7.17 1.11
C MET A 11 19.59 6.57 2.51
N ASP A 12 20.03 7.31 3.54
CA ASP A 12 20.07 6.87 4.94
C ASP A 12 18.66 6.68 5.51
N TRP A 13 17.75 7.63 5.23
CA TRP A 13 16.38 7.61 5.75
C TRP A 13 15.36 7.09 4.76
N GLY A 14 15.69 6.99 3.48
CA GLY A 14 14.73 6.63 2.44
C GLY A 14 14.23 5.20 2.56
N TYR A 15 15.10 4.23 2.86
CA TYR A 15 14.66 2.84 3.10
C TYR A 15 13.84 2.72 4.39
N LEU A 16 14.17 3.49 5.42
CA LEU A 16 13.38 3.55 6.65
C LEU A 16 12.00 4.17 6.38
N ALA A 17 11.93 5.23 5.58
CA ALA A 17 10.68 5.84 5.13
C ALA A 17 9.84 4.85 4.29
N VAL A 18 10.45 4.01 3.46
CA VAL A 18 9.74 2.93 2.74
C VAL A 18 9.14 1.93 3.72
N ILE A 19 9.91 1.47 4.71
CA ILE A 19 9.41 0.56 5.75
C ILE A 19 8.22 1.19 6.49
N LEU A 20 8.35 2.45 6.90
CA LEU A 20 7.28 3.19 7.59
C LEU A 20 6.05 3.43 6.70
N ALA A 21 6.24 3.73 5.42
CA ALA A 21 5.15 3.93 4.48
C ALA A 21 4.36 2.63 4.26
N VAL A 22 5.05 1.49 4.18
CA VAL A 22 4.40 0.18 4.05
C VAL A 22 3.59 -0.20 5.30
N LEU A 23 3.98 0.30 6.49
CA LEU A 23 3.21 0.14 7.72
C LEU A 23 1.87 0.92 7.69
N ILE A 24 1.81 2.07 7.00
CA ILE A 24 0.64 2.97 7.00
C ILE A 24 -0.39 2.61 5.91
N GLU A 25 -0.06 1.66 5.02
CA GLU A 25 -0.78 1.25 3.82
C GLU A 25 -0.53 2.13 2.58
N GLY A 26 -0.32 1.44 1.45
CA GLY A 26 -0.56 1.97 0.12
C GLY A 26 0.19 1.21 -0.96
N GLU A 27 -0.56 0.51 -1.80
CA GLU A 27 -0.13 0.04 -3.12
C GLU A 27 0.42 1.23 -3.94
N ILE A 28 -0.20 2.39 -3.76
CA ILE A 28 0.22 3.66 -4.36
C ILE A 28 1.62 4.05 -3.88
N PHE A 29 1.94 3.90 -2.59
CA PHE A 29 3.27 4.21 -2.08
C PHE A 29 4.33 3.32 -2.71
N LEU A 30 4.07 2.02 -2.84
CA LEU A 30 5.01 1.12 -3.52
C LEU A 30 5.22 1.48 -4.99
N ILE A 31 4.16 1.88 -5.70
CA ILE A 31 4.28 2.37 -7.07
C ILE A 31 5.13 3.65 -7.10
N MET A 32 4.90 4.61 -6.19
CA MET A 32 5.70 5.83 -6.09
C MET A 32 7.17 5.54 -5.79
N VAL A 33 7.44 4.59 -4.89
CA VAL A 33 8.79 4.11 -4.58
C VAL A 33 9.42 3.45 -5.80
N GLY A 34 8.66 2.66 -6.57
CA GLY A 34 9.11 2.14 -7.86
C GLY A 34 9.49 3.22 -8.86
N ILE A 35 8.67 4.28 -8.99
CA ILE A 35 8.96 5.44 -9.85
C ILE A 35 10.24 6.16 -9.36
N ALA A 36 10.40 6.35 -8.06
CA ALA A 36 11.61 6.93 -7.48
C ALA A 36 12.85 6.05 -7.76
N THR A 37 12.69 4.73 -7.70
CA THR A 37 13.73 3.76 -8.04
C THR A 37 14.16 3.88 -9.50
N ALA A 38 13.22 4.13 -10.42
CA ALA A 38 13.52 4.37 -11.84
C ALA A 38 14.34 5.65 -12.05
N ALA A 39 14.17 6.65 -11.18
CA ALA A 39 14.99 7.86 -11.16
C ALA A 39 16.34 7.68 -10.41
N ALA A 40 16.75 6.44 -10.15
CA ALA A 40 17.99 6.06 -9.46
C ALA A 40 18.11 6.56 -8.01
N LEU A 41 16.99 6.86 -7.34
CA LEU A 41 16.99 7.22 -5.91
C LEU A 41 17.21 6.01 -4.99
N PHE A 42 16.84 4.82 -5.45
CA PHE A 42 16.91 3.59 -4.68
C PHE A 42 17.53 2.47 -5.50
N ASN A 43 18.15 1.53 -4.79
CA ASN A 43 18.58 0.27 -5.39
C ASN A 43 17.37 -0.68 -5.48
N TYR A 44 17.11 -1.18 -6.68
CA TYR A 44 15.92 -1.97 -6.98
C TYR A 44 15.73 -3.22 -6.11
N PRO A 45 16.70 -4.15 -5.99
CA PRO A 45 16.53 -5.29 -5.11
C PRO A 45 16.44 -4.90 -3.62
N LEU A 46 17.23 -3.92 -3.17
CA LEU A 46 17.19 -3.49 -1.76
C LEU A 46 15.84 -2.89 -1.36
N VAL A 47 15.20 -2.11 -2.24
CA VAL A 47 13.91 -1.50 -1.93
C VAL A 47 12.78 -2.52 -1.88
N ILE A 48 12.85 -3.57 -2.71
CA ILE A 48 11.92 -4.71 -2.63
C ILE A 48 12.08 -5.43 -1.29
N LEU A 49 13.31 -5.69 -0.86
CA LEU A 49 13.58 -6.34 0.43
C LEU A 49 13.11 -5.48 1.60
N ALA A 50 13.38 -4.18 1.59
CA ALA A 50 12.93 -3.24 2.61
C ALA A 50 11.38 -3.21 2.70
N ALA A 51 10.70 -3.11 1.56
CA ALA A 51 9.24 -3.14 1.50
C ALA A 51 8.67 -4.47 1.99
N THR A 52 9.27 -5.59 1.59
CA THR A 52 8.89 -6.93 2.05
C THR A 52 9.01 -7.03 3.57
N PHE A 53 10.12 -6.55 4.13
CA PHE A 53 10.37 -6.60 5.56
C PHE A 53 9.37 -5.75 6.36
N GLY A 54 9.11 -4.51 5.91
CA GLY A 54 8.10 -3.65 6.51
C GLY A 54 6.70 -4.27 6.49
N ALA A 55 6.35 -4.92 5.38
CA ALA A 55 5.12 -5.68 5.22
C ALA A 55 5.00 -6.83 6.24
N ILE A 56 6.01 -7.70 6.30
CA ILE A 56 6.04 -8.84 7.23
C ILE A 56 5.92 -8.37 8.68
N LEU A 57 6.61 -7.27 9.04
CA LEU A 57 6.57 -6.71 10.38
C LEU A 57 5.17 -6.20 10.75
N HIS A 58 4.54 -5.46 9.83
CA HIS A 58 3.16 -4.99 9.97
C HIS A 58 2.20 -6.16 10.22
N ASP A 59 2.24 -7.15 9.33
CA ASP A 59 1.25 -8.22 9.31
C ASP A 59 1.41 -9.18 10.48
N ASN A 60 2.66 -9.45 10.90
CA ASN A 60 2.92 -10.19 12.13
C ASN A 60 2.45 -9.47 13.39
N THR A 61 2.53 -8.15 13.42
CA THR A 61 2.03 -7.35 14.55
C THR A 61 0.51 -7.52 14.65
N ILE A 62 -0.20 -7.35 13.55
CA ILE A 62 -1.66 -7.51 13.50
C ILE A 62 -2.08 -8.94 13.83
N PHE A 63 -1.40 -9.94 13.25
CA PHE A 63 -1.66 -11.36 13.52
C PHE A 63 -1.47 -11.71 15.00
N THR A 64 -0.42 -11.16 15.63
CA THR A 64 -0.15 -11.41 17.06
C THR A 64 -1.23 -10.77 17.92
N ILE A 65 -1.61 -9.52 17.62
CA ILE A 65 -2.68 -8.82 18.34
C ILE A 65 -4.02 -9.56 18.19
N SER A 66 -4.38 -10.00 16.99
CA SER A 66 -5.63 -10.73 16.76
C SER A 66 -5.64 -12.10 17.44
N LYS A 67 -4.50 -12.78 17.51
CA LYS A 67 -4.38 -14.07 18.21
C LYS A 67 -4.52 -13.94 19.73
N LEU A 68 -4.01 -12.85 20.31
CA LEU A 68 -4.12 -12.57 21.75
C LEU A 68 -5.48 -12.00 22.15
N MET A 69 -6.08 -11.17 21.30
CA MET A 69 -7.30 -10.40 21.63
C MET A 69 -8.57 -10.90 20.90
N GLY A 70 -8.46 -11.97 20.12
CA GLY A 70 -9.48 -12.41 19.16
C GLY A 70 -10.87 -12.63 19.75
N GLU A 71 -10.97 -13.33 20.88
CA GLU A 71 -12.24 -13.57 21.56
C GLU A 71 -12.88 -12.27 22.10
N ARG A 72 -12.06 -11.32 22.57
CA ARG A 72 -12.53 -10.01 23.04
C ARG A 72 -12.97 -9.09 21.91
N ILE A 73 -12.41 -9.26 20.71
CA ILE A 73 -12.77 -8.48 19.51
C ILE A 73 -14.12 -8.96 18.96
N LEU A 74 -14.35 -10.28 18.91
CA LEU A 74 -15.58 -10.86 18.38
C LEU A 74 -16.81 -10.65 19.28
N THR A 75 -16.61 -10.55 20.59
CA THR A 75 -17.70 -10.36 21.58
C THR A 75 -18.23 -8.93 21.64
N LYS A 76 -17.51 -7.94 21.08
CA LYS A 76 -17.95 -6.53 21.11
C LYS A 76 -19.11 -6.19 20.17
N LYS A 77 -19.37 -6.99 19.12
CA LYS A 77 -20.46 -6.71 18.17
C LYS A 77 -20.96 -7.97 17.46
N ALA A 78 -22.23 -8.33 17.69
CA ALA A 78 -22.84 -9.53 17.10
C ALA A 78 -22.77 -9.59 15.55
N SER A 79 -22.82 -8.44 14.87
CA SER A 79 -22.69 -8.37 13.40
C SER A 79 -21.28 -8.71 12.90
N TRP A 80 -20.26 -8.54 13.73
CA TRP A 80 -18.88 -8.96 13.42
C TRP A 80 -18.73 -10.46 13.60
N HIS A 81 -19.40 -11.03 14.60
CA HIS A 81 -19.40 -12.47 14.85
C HIS A 81 -19.90 -13.27 13.63
N TYR A 82 -21.06 -12.90 13.08
CA TYR A 82 -21.64 -13.58 11.91
C TYR A 82 -20.73 -13.49 10.66
N LYS A 83 -20.17 -12.30 10.39
CA LYS A 83 -19.25 -12.10 9.25
C LYS A 83 -17.93 -12.85 9.44
N ALA A 84 -17.38 -12.82 10.65
CA ALA A 84 -16.17 -13.56 11.00
C ALA A 84 -16.39 -15.06 10.84
N GLN A 85 -17.53 -15.60 11.28
CA GLN A 85 -17.84 -17.03 11.17
C GLN A 85 -17.93 -17.50 9.70
N LYS A 86 -18.53 -16.70 8.81
CA LYS A 86 -18.56 -17.00 7.37
C LYS A 86 -17.17 -16.96 6.75
N SER A 87 -16.34 -15.99 7.12
CA SER A 87 -14.94 -15.90 6.66
C SER A 87 -14.06 -17.02 7.22
N LEU A 88 -14.29 -17.44 8.47
CA LEU A 88 -13.62 -18.57 9.10
C LEU A 88 -13.92 -19.88 8.36
N ALA A 89 -15.18 -20.12 7.96
CA ALA A 89 -15.54 -21.29 7.17
C ALA A 89 -14.86 -21.34 5.78
N ILE A 90 -14.64 -20.17 5.16
CA ILE A 90 -13.89 -20.07 3.90
C ILE A 90 -12.40 -20.33 4.13
N LEU A 91 -11.84 -19.79 5.22
CA LEU A 91 -10.45 -19.99 5.61
C LEU A 91 -10.15 -21.45 5.96
N ASP A 92 -11.05 -22.15 6.65
CA ASP A 92 -10.87 -23.58 6.96
C ASP A 92 -10.74 -24.44 5.70
N LYS A 93 -11.37 -24.03 4.60
CA LYS A 93 -11.33 -24.76 3.33
C LYS A 93 -10.19 -24.33 2.39
N HIS A 94 -9.78 -23.05 2.45
CA HIS A 94 -8.79 -22.47 1.52
C HIS A 94 -7.82 -21.49 2.18
N GLU A 95 -7.33 -21.79 3.39
CA GLU A 95 -6.43 -20.93 4.18
C GLU A 95 -5.22 -20.41 3.38
N THR A 96 -4.57 -21.28 2.61
CA THR A 96 -3.39 -20.91 1.82
C THR A 96 -3.72 -19.87 0.74
N LEU A 97 -4.74 -20.13 -0.08
CA LEU A 97 -5.17 -19.23 -1.14
C LEU A 97 -5.69 -17.91 -0.57
N ALA A 98 -6.44 -17.95 0.52
CA ALA A 98 -6.94 -16.75 1.18
C ALA A 98 -5.79 -15.84 1.66
N ILE A 99 -4.77 -16.40 2.31
CA ILE A 99 -3.62 -15.62 2.80
C ILE A 99 -2.82 -15.02 1.64
N LEU A 100 -2.57 -15.80 0.58
CA LEU A 100 -1.78 -15.33 -0.57
C LEU A 100 -2.51 -14.27 -1.41
N SER A 101 -3.81 -14.47 -1.65
CA SER A 101 -4.56 -13.68 -2.65
C SER A 101 -5.15 -12.40 -2.09
N ILE A 102 -5.47 -12.36 -0.79
CA ILE A 102 -6.15 -11.21 -0.21
C ILE A 102 -5.30 -9.94 -0.22
N ARG A 103 -3.97 -10.10 -0.32
CA ARG A 103 -3.02 -8.99 -0.34
C ARG A 103 -3.19 -8.08 -1.56
N PHE A 104 -3.82 -8.59 -2.63
CA PHE A 104 -4.14 -7.83 -3.83
C PHE A 104 -5.48 -7.10 -3.76
N LEU A 105 -6.27 -7.33 -2.70
CA LEU A 105 -7.58 -6.71 -2.50
C LEU A 105 -7.47 -5.53 -1.53
N TYR A 106 -7.64 -4.32 -2.08
CA TYR A 106 -7.55 -3.07 -1.33
C TYR A 106 -8.47 -3.06 -0.10
N GLY A 107 -7.93 -2.71 1.07
CA GLY A 107 -8.66 -2.56 2.33
C GLY A 107 -9.16 -3.86 2.97
N LEU A 108 -8.93 -5.03 2.34
CA LEU A 108 -9.32 -6.34 2.89
C LEU A 108 -8.15 -7.06 3.58
N ARG A 109 -6.90 -6.64 3.36
CA ARG A 109 -5.70 -7.26 3.95
C ARG A 109 -5.78 -7.31 5.47
N THR A 110 -5.93 -6.16 6.11
CA THR A 110 -5.96 -6.03 7.58
C THR A 110 -7.09 -6.86 8.18
N VAL A 111 -8.28 -6.85 7.56
CA VAL A 111 -9.43 -7.64 8.01
C VAL A 111 -9.14 -9.14 7.93
N THR A 112 -8.52 -9.61 6.84
CA THR A 112 -8.20 -11.03 6.69
C THR A 112 -7.12 -11.49 7.65
N ILE A 113 -6.06 -10.70 7.87
CA ILE A 113 -5.03 -11.03 8.86
C ILE A 113 -5.64 -11.10 10.27
N LEU A 114 -6.56 -10.19 10.60
CA LEU A 114 -7.30 -10.26 11.85
C LEU A 114 -8.08 -11.58 11.96
N ILE A 115 -8.84 -11.97 10.93
CA ILE A 115 -9.63 -13.21 10.95
C ILE A 115 -8.72 -14.45 11.00
N VAL A 116 -7.61 -14.45 10.27
CA VAL A 116 -6.61 -15.54 10.25
C VAL A 116 -5.93 -15.67 11.62
N GLY A 117 -5.66 -14.59 12.33
CA GLY A 117 -5.10 -14.67 13.67
C GLY A 117 -6.09 -15.14 14.75
N ILE A 118 -7.39 -14.91 14.53
CA ILE A 118 -8.46 -15.47 15.39
C ILE A 118 -8.68 -16.96 15.10
N SER A 119 -8.36 -17.43 13.89
CA SER A 119 -8.55 -18.83 13.50
C SER A 119 -7.48 -19.76 14.10
N LYS A 120 -7.63 -21.06 13.85
CA LYS A 120 -6.71 -22.11 14.34
C LYS A 120 -5.38 -22.18 13.57
N VAL A 121 -5.12 -21.24 12.64
CA VAL A 121 -3.91 -21.23 11.83
C VAL A 121 -2.66 -21.11 12.70
N LYS A 122 -1.68 -22.00 12.46
CA LYS A 122 -0.38 -21.99 13.16
C LYS A 122 0.43 -20.76 12.74
N ARG A 123 1.12 -20.12 13.69
CA ARG A 123 1.93 -18.90 13.45
C ARG A 123 2.98 -19.12 12.36
N ALA A 124 3.69 -20.25 12.39
CA ALA A 124 4.69 -20.59 11.39
C ALA A 124 4.11 -20.62 9.96
N LYS A 125 2.94 -21.24 9.79
CA LYS A 125 2.26 -21.31 8.49
C LYS A 125 1.88 -19.92 7.98
N PHE A 126 1.32 -19.08 8.85
CA PHE A 126 1.00 -17.70 8.51
C PHE A 126 2.26 -16.93 8.09
N MET A 127 3.34 -16.98 8.88
CA MET A 127 4.58 -16.27 8.59
C MET A 127 5.20 -16.66 7.25
N THR A 128 5.23 -17.95 6.92
CA THR A 128 5.80 -18.40 5.63
C THR A 128 4.96 -17.91 4.45
N LEU A 129 3.63 -18.05 4.54
CA LEU A 129 2.73 -17.60 3.46
C LEU A 129 2.71 -16.07 3.33
N ASP A 130 2.72 -15.36 4.46
CA ASP A 130 2.80 -13.91 4.50
C ASP A 130 4.11 -13.40 3.90
N ALA A 131 5.25 -14.02 4.21
CA ALA A 131 6.54 -13.66 3.62
C ALA A 131 6.55 -13.84 2.10
N ILE A 132 6.06 -14.98 1.60
CA ILE A 132 5.96 -15.25 0.16
C ILE A 132 5.03 -14.24 -0.52
N SER A 133 3.83 -14.04 0.02
CA SER A 133 2.88 -13.08 -0.54
C SER A 133 3.40 -11.65 -0.51
N SER A 134 4.06 -11.24 0.58
CA SER A 134 4.65 -9.91 0.75
C SER A 134 5.74 -9.65 -0.27
N PHE A 135 6.61 -10.63 -0.51
CA PHE A 135 7.68 -10.52 -1.50
C PHE A 135 7.15 -10.42 -2.93
N ILE A 136 6.18 -11.28 -3.30
CA ILE A 136 5.54 -11.24 -4.62
C ILE A 136 4.83 -9.89 -4.81
N TRP A 137 4.06 -9.47 -3.81
CA TRP A 137 3.32 -8.22 -3.82
C TRP A 137 4.23 -7.01 -3.96
N SER A 138 5.27 -6.88 -3.13
CA SER A 138 6.22 -5.76 -3.22
C SER A 138 6.92 -5.72 -4.56
N THR A 139 7.31 -6.90 -5.07
CA THR A 139 7.95 -7.02 -6.38
C THR A 139 7.01 -6.50 -7.47
N ILE A 140 5.74 -6.92 -7.49
CA ILE A 140 4.78 -6.50 -8.51
C ILE A 140 4.59 -4.97 -8.50
N TYR A 141 4.25 -4.39 -7.35
CA TYR A 141 3.92 -2.95 -7.29
C TYR A 141 5.15 -2.04 -7.51
N ILE A 142 6.32 -2.43 -6.99
CA ILE A 142 7.57 -1.70 -7.24
C ILE A 142 7.99 -1.85 -8.71
N SER A 143 7.87 -3.04 -9.30
CA SER A 143 8.16 -3.26 -10.73
C SER A 143 7.25 -2.41 -11.62
N LEU A 144 5.95 -2.37 -11.31
CA LEU A 144 4.98 -1.56 -12.05
C LEU A 144 5.37 -0.08 -12.00
N GLY A 145 5.70 0.44 -10.81
CA GLY A 145 6.19 1.80 -10.64
C GLY A 145 7.51 2.06 -11.38
N TYR A 146 8.44 1.10 -11.34
CA TYR A 146 9.75 1.21 -11.98
C TYR A 146 9.64 1.25 -13.51
N ILE A 147 8.84 0.36 -14.10
CA ILE A 147 8.59 0.34 -15.55
C ILE A 147 7.90 1.63 -15.98
N PHE A 148 6.86 2.04 -15.25
CA PHE A 148 6.13 3.27 -15.54
C PHE A 148 7.02 4.52 -15.40
N GLY A 149 7.83 4.59 -14.36
CA GLY A 149 8.80 5.66 -14.13
C GLY A 149 9.82 5.76 -15.26
N ASN A 150 10.37 4.63 -15.72
CA ASN A 150 11.26 4.60 -16.87
C ASN A 150 10.58 5.05 -18.17
N ALA A 151 9.35 4.61 -18.42
CA ALA A 151 8.59 5.06 -19.58
C ALA A 151 8.33 6.58 -19.54
N LEU A 152 7.95 7.12 -18.37
CA LEU A 152 7.79 8.56 -18.17
C LEU A 152 9.10 9.33 -18.40
N LEU A 153 10.22 8.87 -17.82
CA LEU A 153 11.52 9.51 -17.99
C LEU A 153 11.95 9.53 -19.47
N GLN A 154 11.71 8.43 -20.20
CA GLN A 154 11.98 8.37 -21.64
C GLN A 154 11.10 9.32 -22.45
N LEU A 155 9.80 9.40 -22.16
CA LEU A 155 8.89 10.35 -22.80
C LEU A 155 9.31 11.80 -22.54
N VAL A 156 9.63 12.12 -21.29
CA VAL A 156 10.07 13.45 -20.86
C VAL A 156 11.37 13.87 -21.57
N ASN A 157 12.32 12.95 -21.69
CA ASN A 157 13.60 13.22 -22.36
C ASN A 157 13.46 13.29 -23.89
N LYS A 158 12.63 12.46 -24.53
CA LYS A 158 12.44 12.48 -25.98
C LYS A 158 11.68 13.70 -26.49
N ALA A 159 10.71 14.20 -25.71
CA ALA A 159 9.83 15.27 -26.17
C ALA A 159 10.25 16.67 -25.70
N ASN A 160 11.47 16.86 -25.18
CA ASN A 160 11.93 18.14 -24.59
C ASN A 160 10.93 18.74 -23.57
N ILE A 161 10.15 17.88 -22.92
CA ILE A 161 9.08 18.30 -22.00
C ILE A 161 9.68 19.02 -20.78
N LYS A 162 10.94 18.70 -20.41
CA LYS A 162 11.66 19.48 -19.38
C LYS A 162 11.77 20.96 -19.75
N LEU A 163 12.14 21.28 -20.99
CA LEU A 163 12.21 22.67 -21.47
C LEU A 163 10.81 23.28 -21.53
N TRP A 164 9.82 22.55 -22.05
CA TRP A 164 8.44 23.03 -22.14
C TRP A 164 7.79 23.29 -20.76
N ILE A 165 8.00 22.40 -19.76
CA ILE A 165 7.53 22.58 -18.38
C ILE A 165 8.25 23.75 -17.71
N TYR A 166 9.54 23.93 -17.98
CA TYR A 166 10.31 25.03 -17.40
C TYR A 166 9.85 26.38 -17.97
N GLU A 167 9.61 26.45 -19.29
CA GLU A 167 9.04 27.61 -19.97
C GLU A 167 7.59 27.89 -19.55
N HIS A 168 6.77 26.84 -19.39
CA HIS A 168 5.33 26.95 -19.07
C HIS A 168 5.01 26.58 -17.62
N LYS A 169 5.89 26.99 -16.68
CA LYS A 169 5.78 26.63 -15.26
C LYS A 169 4.43 27.01 -14.65
N PHE A 170 3.86 28.16 -15.04
CA PHE A 170 2.53 28.61 -14.59
C PHE A 170 1.38 27.75 -15.12
N LEU A 171 1.48 27.25 -16.36
CA LEU A 171 0.46 26.39 -16.95
C LEU A 171 0.43 25.01 -16.26
N SER A 172 1.61 24.47 -15.94
CA SER A 172 1.73 23.22 -15.18
C SER A 172 1.12 23.34 -13.77
N LEU A 173 1.35 24.47 -13.09
CA LEU A 173 0.75 24.79 -11.79
C LEU A 173 -0.77 24.91 -11.89
N PHE A 174 -1.27 25.56 -12.94
CA PHE A 174 -2.70 25.70 -13.19
C PHE A 174 -3.38 24.34 -13.42
N ILE A 175 -2.79 23.46 -14.22
CA ILE A 175 -3.30 22.10 -14.46
C ILE A 175 -3.36 21.30 -13.15
N LEU A 176 -2.33 21.39 -12.30
CA LEU A 176 -2.32 20.73 -10.98
C LEU A 176 -3.43 21.24 -10.07
N ILE A 177 -3.62 22.56 -9.99
CA ILE A 177 -4.70 23.19 -9.20
C ILE A 177 -6.08 22.80 -9.74
N PHE A 178 -6.21 22.72 -11.07
CA PHE A 178 -7.45 22.35 -11.74
C PHE A 178 -7.82 20.88 -11.48
N ILE A 179 -6.88 19.95 -11.59
CA ILE A 179 -7.07 18.53 -11.26
C ILE A 179 -7.41 18.37 -9.76
N SER A 180 -6.70 19.07 -8.88
CA SER A 180 -6.98 19.08 -7.43
C SER A 180 -8.36 19.65 -7.10
N SER A 181 -8.82 20.66 -7.84
CA SER A 181 -10.14 21.26 -7.66
C SER A 181 -11.27 20.36 -8.16
N ILE A 182 -11.09 19.68 -9.29
CA ILE A 182 -12.05 18.70 -9.83
C ILE A 182 -12.21 17.53 -8.87
N THR A 183 -11.09 16.97 -8.39
CA THR A 183 -11.12 15.86 -7.44
C THR A 183 -11.76 16.27 -6.12
N TYR A 184 -11.46 17.46 -5.60
CA TYR A 184 -12.11 18.02 -4.41
C TYR A 184 -13.63 18.22 -4.61
N TYR A 185 -14.06 18.79 -5.74
CA TYR A 185 -15.48 18.98 -6.04
C TYR A 185 -16.22 17.66 -6.24
N GLY A 186 -15.60 16.69 -6.92
CA GLY A 186 -16.12 15.33 -7.09
C GLY A 186 -16.33 14.66 -5.73
N TYR A 187 -15.33 14.73 -4.86
CA TYR A 187 -15.40 14.19 -3.50
C TYR A 187 -16.52 14.86 -2.68
N ARG A 188 -16.63 16.19 -2.73
CA ARG A 188 -17.68 16.95 -2.02
C ARG A 188 -19.08 16.61 -2.53
N LYS A 189 -19.26 16.42 -3.84
CA LYS A 189 -20.56 16.08 -4.47
C LYS A 189 -21.01 14.65 -4.12
N ILE A 190 -20.08 13.72 -3.98
CA ILE A 190 -20.38 12.33 -3.54
C ILE A 190 -20.76 12.32 -2.05
N ARG A 191 -20.04 13.09 -1.21
CA ARG A 191 -20.33 13.21 0.22
C ARG A 191 -21.70 13.85 0.49
N SER A 192 -22.09 14.88 -0.26
CA SER A 192 -23.40 15.54 -0.10
C SER A 192 -24.59 14.66 -0.50
N LYS A 193 -24.42 13.77 -1.49
CA LYS A 193 -25.45 12.77 -1.86
C LYS A 193 -25.64 11.68 -0.79
N ARG A 194 -24.57 11.30 -0.06
CA ARG A 194 -24.68 10.33 1.05
C ARG A 194 -25.36 10.94 2.29
N ALA A 195 -25.14 12.22 2.59
CA ALA A 195 -25.80 12.90 3.71
C ALA A 195 -27.32 12.98 3.56
N LYS A 196 -27.83 13.19 2.34
CA LYS A 196 -29.28 13.26 2.05
C LYS A 196 -30.01 11.91 2.04
N ARG A 197 -29.30 10.78 2.04
CA ARG A 197 -29.90 9.43 2.09
C ARG A 197 -30.16 8.92 3.51
N HIS A 198 -29.62 9.57 4.55
CA HIS A 198 -29.83 9.20 5.96
C HIS A 198 -30.92 10.04 6.66
N THR A 199 -31.55 10.98 5.95
CA THR A 199 -32.62 11.85 6.45
C THR A 199 -33.96 11.59 5.75
N LYS A 200 -34.14 10.42 5.14
CA LYS A 200 -35.41 9.96 4.56
C LYS A 200 -35.74 8.57 5.09
#